data_AF-A0A0F8W6L7-F1
#
_entry.id   AF-A0A0F8W6L7-F1
#
_cell.length_a   1.000
_cell.length_b   1.000
_cell.length_c   1.000
_cell.angle_alpha   90.00
_cell.angle_beta   90.00
_cell.angle_gamma   90.00
#
_symmetry.space_group_name_H-M   'P 1'
#
loop_
_entity.id
_entity.type
_entity.pdbx_description
1 polymer ?
#
loop_
_entity_poly.entity_id
_entity_poly.type
_entity_poly.pdbx_seq_one_letter_code
_entity_poly.pdbx_strand_id
1 'polypeptide(L)'
;MAQPDKKKSSYQQELERRTNDLLRVYNPLDEDRIVKWDKKNGTKLFRFPKKEEAVHVRYIAEKFIRETYQYIITTKADEAVKEENERRVKAGMATMDKTLRTGEQEAFEKKFYIPGDDKAKEIVAILYMGIETEFGVDRDQPAQAETTDTKPVLERAMETVQEEKDSGVSTEPKTSPDALGCNFPGCKFTSDSKTGMMSHKRSHRKPEDKKDKE
;
A
#
# COMPACT_ATOMS: atom_id res chain seq x y z
N MET A 1 -26.48 36.30 -30.18
CA MET A 1 -25.01 36.45 -30.16
C MET A 1 -24.48 35.52 -29.08
N ALA A 2 -23.74 34.46 -29.45
CA ALA A 2 -23.10 33.59 -28.47
C ALA A 2 -22.01 34.39 -27.75
N GLN A 3 -22.01 34.37 -26.41
CA GLN A 3 -20.94 35.02 -25.67
C GLN A 3 -19.62 34.31 -25.96
N PRO A 4 -18.49 35.04 -26.09
CA PRO A 4 -17.20 34.42 -26.29
C PRO A 4 -16.89 33.50 -25.10
N ASP A 5 -16.59 32.24 -25.39
CA ASP A 5 -16.23 31.25 -24.39
C ASP A 5 -15.05 31.76 -23.57
N LYS A 6 -15.28 32.03 -22.28
CA LYS A 6 -14.22 32.38 -21.35
C LYS A 6 -13.24 31.21 -21.32
N LYS A 7 -11.98 31.45 -21.68
CA LYS A 7 -10.91 30.45 -21.59
C LYS A 7 -10.88 29.92 -20.15
N LYS A 8 -11.17 28.63 -19.97
CA LYS A 8 -11.08 27.95 -18.67
C LYS A 8 -9.65 28.09 -18.13
N SER A 9 -9.50 28.26 -16.83
CA SER A 9 -8.15 28.29 -16.22
C SER A 9 -7.43 26.97 -16.46
N SER A 10 -6.10 26.99 -16.52
CA SER A 10 -5.28 25.77 -16.67
C SER A 10 -5.62 24.74 -15.58
N TYR A 11 -5.82 25.21 -14.35
CA TYR A 11 -6.24 24.39 -13.22
C TYR A 11 -7.60 23.69 -13.45
N GLN A 12 -8.60 24.41 -13.95
CA GLN A 12 -9.92 23.81 -14.24
C GLN A 12 -9.83 22.77 -15.37
N GLN A 13 -9.00 23.03 -16.38
CA GLN A 13 -8.76 22.07 -17.46
C GLN A 13 -8.08 20.81 -16.93
N GLU A 14 -7.08 20.94 -16.05
CA GLU A 14 -6.40 19.80 -15.42
C GLU A 14 -7.32 19.02 -14.50
N LEU A 15 -8.21 19.70 -13.76
CA LEU A 15 -9.21 19.03 -12.93
C LEU A 15 -10.20 18.25 -13.79
N GLU A 16 -10.70 18.85 -14.87
CA GLU A 16 -11.58 18.17 -15.84
C GLU A 16 -10.87 16.99 -16.50
N ARG A 17 -9.57 17.12 -16.80
CA ARG A 17 -8.73 16.04 -17.32
C ARG A 17 -8.71 14.86 -16.35
N ARG A 18 -8.23 15.10 -15.13
CA ARG A 18 -8.10 14.07 -14.08
C ARG A 18 -9.44 13.42 -13.77
N THR A 19 -10.55 14.15 -13.85
CA THR A 19 -11.88 13.58 -13.62
C THR A 19 -12.35 12.60 -14.69
N ASN A 20 -11.75 12.63 -15.88
CA ASN A 20 -12.12 11.75 -17.00
C ASN A 20 -11.12 10.62 -17.25
N ASP A 21 -9.93 10.66 -16.64
CA ASP A 21 -8.96 9.56 -16.72
C ASP A 21 -9.60 8.23 -16.34
N LEU A 22 -9.24 7.18 -17.10
CA LEU A 22 -9.62 5.81 -16.78
C LEU A 22 -8.48 5.14 -16.04
N LEU A 23 -8.76 4.70 -14.82
CA LEU A 23 -7.83 3.96 -13.99
C LEU A 23 -8.17 2.47 -14.04
N ARG A 24 -7.13 1.65 -14.12
CA ARG A 24 -7.21 0.21 -13.95
C ARG A 24 -6.98 -0.12 -12.48
N VAL A 25 -7.90 -0.87 -11.88
CA VAL A 25 -7.82 -1.30 -10.48
C VAL A 25 -8.09 -2.79 -10.36
N TYR A 26 -7.53 -3.42 -9.34
CA TYR A 26 -7.71 -4.84 -9.06
C TYR A 26 -8.43 -5.04 -7.73
N ASN A 27 -9.41 -5.95 -7.71
CA ASN A 27 -10.12 -6.32 -6.49
C ASN A 27 -9.52 -7.61 -5.89
N PRO A 28 -8.74 -7.54 -4.80
CA PRO A 28 -8.12 -8.71 -4.20
C PRO A 28 -9.08 -9.57 -3.37
N LEU A 29 -10.33 -9.13 -3.17
CA LEU A 29 -11.29 -9.81 -2.32
C LEU A 29 -11.94 -11.01 -3.02
N ASP A 30 -12.44 -11.95 -2.22
CA ASP A 30 -13.23 -13.11 -2.67
C ASP A 30 -14.69 -12.76 -3.01
N GLU A 31 -15.08 -11.50 -2.81
CA GLU A 31 -16.42 -10.99 -3.07
C GLU A 31 -16.42 -9.81 -4.04
N ASP A 32 -17.51 -9.70 -4.79
CA ASP A 32 -17.73 -8.54 -5.65
C ASP A 32 -17.97 -7.31 -4.80
N ARG A 33 -17.30 -6.21 -5.16
CA ARG A 33 -17.49 -4.92 -4.51
C ARG A 33 -18.37 -4.01 -5.36
N ILE A 34 -19.30 -3.33 -4.70
CA ILE A 34 -20.18 -2.35 -5.35
C ILE A 34 -19.92 -1.00 -4.72
N VAL A 35 -19.34 -0.08 -5.50
CA VAL A 35 -19.15 1.31 -5.10
C VAL A 35 -20.39 2.11 -5.47
N LYS A 36 -20.98 2.75 -4.47
CA LYS A 36 -22.13 3.65 -4.65
C LYS A 36 -21.63 5.07 -4.87
N TRP A 37 -22.11 5.74 -5.91
CA TRP A 37 -21.81 7.14 -6.16
C TRP A 37 -23.10 7.96 -6.23
N ASP A 38 -23.34 8.72 -5.17
CA ASP A 38 -24.52 9.57 -5.06
C ASP A 38 -24.34 10.85 -5.88
N LYS A 39 -25.22 11.05 -6.86
CA LYS A 39 -25.36 12.32 -7.59
C LYS A 39 -26.68 12.97 -7.20
N LYS A 40 -26.80 14.27 -7.48
CA LYS A 40 -28.07 15.00 -7.32
C LYS A 40 -29.25 14.32 -8.03
N ASN A 41 -28.97 13.59 -9.12
CA ASN A 41 -29.97 12.91 -9.95
C ASN A 41 -30.11 11.40 -9.63
N GLY A 42 -29.59 10.94 -8.49
CA GLY A 42 -29.66 9.55 -8.03
C GLY A 42 -28.32 8.87 -7.83
N THR A 43 -28.36 7.65 -7.30
CA THR A 43 -27.18 6.83 -7.00
C THR A 43 -26.81 5.97 -8.20
N LYS A 44 -25.56 6.07 -8.66
CA LYS A 44 -24.97 5.11 -9.61
C LYS A 44 -24.22 4.02 -8.85
N LEU A 45 -24.34 2.79 -9.32
CA LEU A 45 -23.65 1.63 -8.76
C LEU A 45 -22.58 1.16 -9.73
N PHE A 46 -21.36 0.98 -9.25
CA PHE A 46 -20.22 0.49 -10.03
C PHE A 46 -19.75 -0.83 -9.44
N ARG A 47 -19.70 -1.88 -10.26
CA ARG A 47 -19.28 -3.23 -9.84
C ARG A 47 -17.80 -3.43 -10.12
N PHE A 48 -17.11 -3.99 -9.14
CA PHE A 48 -15.74 -4.47 -9.19
C PHE A 48 -15.79 -5.98 -8.94
N PRO A 49 -15.63 -6.82 -9.98
CA PRO A 49 -15.72 -8.26 -9.82
C PRO A 49 -14.62 -8.79 -8.89
N LYS A 50 -14.89 -9.87 -8.15
CA LYS A 50 -13.90 -10.52 -7.28
C LYS A 50 -12.68 -11.01 -8.06
N LYS A 51 -11.47 -10.83 -7.52
CA LYS A 51 -10.20 -11.32 -8.10
C LYS A 51 -9.99 -10.96 -9.57
N GLU A 52 -10.56 -9.85 -10.02
CA GLU A 52 -10.47 -9.38 -11.40
C GLU A 52 -10.08 -7.90 -11.45
N GLU A 53 -9.54 -7.51 -12.59
CA GLU A 53 -9.26 -6.12 -12.93
C GLU A 53 -10.53 -5.44 -13.45
N ALA A 54 -10.70 -4.17 -13.12
CA ALA A 54 -11.76 -3.33 -13.66
C ALA A 54 -11.20 -1.96 -14.04
N VAL A 55 -11.68 -1.44 -15.17
CA VAL A 55 -11.33 -0.10 -15.64
C VAL A 55 -12.51 0.82 -15.35
N HIS A 56 -12.26 1.86 -14.56
CA HIS A 56 -13.27 2.83 -14.16
C HIS A 56 -12.72 4.25 -14.19
N VAL A 57 -13.62 5.23 -14.21
CA VAL A 57 -13.24 6.64 -14.15
C VAL A 57 -12.54 6.93 -12.82
N ARG A 58 -11.50 7.79 -12.84
CA ARG A 58 -10.60 8.08 -11.72
C ARG A 58 -11.30 8.22 -10.37
N TYR A 59 -12.31 9.08 -10.27
CA TYR A 59 -13.00 9.32 -9.00
C TYR A 59 -13.74 8.09 -8.46
N ILE A 60 -14.20 7.18 -9.33
CA ILE A 60 -14.83 5.92 -8.93
C ILE A 60 -13.76 4.92 -8.48
N ALA A 61 -12.66 4.82 -9.22
CA ALA A 61 -11.52 3.97 -8.89
C ALA A 61 -10.86 4.39 -7.57
N GLU A 62 -10.60 5.68 -7.36
CA GLU A 62 -10.06 6.22 -6.11
C GLU A 62 -10.98 5.95 -4.92
N LYS A 63 -12.30 6.07 -5.12
CA LYS A 63 -13.28 5.71 -4.09
C LYS A 63 -13.22 4.22 -3.76
N PHE A 64 -13.18 3.36 -4.77
CA PHE A 64 -13.02 1.92 -4.59
C PHE A 64 -11.74 1.58 -3.80
N ILE A 65 -10.60 2.18 -4.18
CA ILE A 65 -9.32 1.98 -3.51
C ILE A 65 -9.43 2.38 -2.04
N ARG A 66 -10.01 3.55 -1.74
CA ARG A 66 -10.16 4.04 -0.36
C ARG A 66 -11.02 3.12 0.50
N GLU A 67 -12.19 2.72 0.00
CA GLU A 67 -13.12 1.85 0.73
C GLU A 67 -12.52 0.45 0.94
N THR A 68 -11.86 -0.10 -0.08
CA THR A 68 -11.25 -1.44 -0.01
C THR A 68 -10.00 -1.44 0.87
N TYR A 69 -9.18 -0.39 0.80
CA TYR A 69 -8.04 -0.17 1.69
C TYR A 69 -8.48 -0.15 3.15
N GLN A 70 -9.51 0.64 3.47
CA GLN A 70 -10.06 0.72 4.82
C GLN A 70 -10.60 -0.65 5.27
N TYR A 71 -11.33 -1.34 4.40
CA TYR A 71 -11.83 -2.69 4.68
C TYR A 71 -10.68 -3.66 5.04
N ILE A 72 -9.64 -3.75 4.21
CA ILE A 72 -8.48 -4.63 4.43
C ILE A 72 -7.83 -4.34 5.79
N ILE A 73 -7.66 -3.06 6.15
CA ILE A 73 -7.06 -2.68 7.42
C ILE A 73 -7.95 -3.07 8.60
N THR A 74 -9.26 -2.81 8.50
CA THR A 74 -10.21 -3.17 9.56
C THR A 74 -10.27 -4.68 9.76
N THR A 75 -10.29 -5.47 8.68
CA THR A 75 -10.30 -6.93 8.78
C THR A 75 -9.03 -7.47 9.43
N LYS A 76 -7.85 -6.93 9.06
CA LYS A 76 -6.58 -7.29 9.71
C LYS A 76 -6.55 -6.93 11.20
N ALA A 77 -7.13 -5.80 11.58
CA ALA A 77 -7.25 -5.40 12.99
C ALA A 77 -8.16 -6.38 13.76
N ASP A 78 -9.32 -6.73 13.18
CA ASP A 78 -10.27 -7.67 13.79
C ASP A 78 -9.68 -9.08 13.94
N GLU A 79 -8.94 -9.55 12.93
CA GLU A 79 -8.22 -10.84 12.98
C GLU A 79 -7.17 -10.84 14.09
N ALA A 80 -6.36 -9.78 14.17
CA ALA A 80 -5.35 -9.65 15.22
C ALA A 80 -5.96 -9.59 16.63
N VAL A 81 -7.12 -8.96 16.79
CA VAL A 81 -7.85 -8.95 18.07
C VAL A 81 -8.34 -10.36 18.43
N LYS A 82 -8.87 -11.12 17.46
CA LYS A 82 -9.30 -12.50 17.68
C LYS A 82 -8.13 -13.38 18.10
N GLU A 83 -7.01 -13.32 17.39
CA GLU A 83 -5.80 -14.08 17.72
C GLU A 83 -5.26 -13.74 19.12
N GLU A 84 -5.21 -12.46 19.47
CA GLU A 84 -4.77 -12.02 20.80
C GLU A 84 -5.75 -12.48 21.90
N ASN A 85 -7.05 -12.44 21.64
CA ASN A 85 -8.06 -12.94 22.58
C ASN A 85 -7.94 -14.46 22.78
N GLU A 86 -7.71 -15.23 21.72
CA GLU A 86 -7.43 -16.66 21.82
C GLU A 86 -6.15 -16.92 22.64
N ARG A 87 -5.10 -16.12 22.45
CA ARG A 87 -3.86 -16.20 23.23
C ARG A 87 -4.11 -15.89 24.70
N ARG A 88 -4.91 -14.87 25.01
CA ARG A 88 -5.29 -14.49 26.39
C ARG A 88 -6.09 -15.59 27.07
N VAL A 89 -7.09 -16.15 26.41
CA VAL A 89 -7.90 -17.26 26.94
C VAL A 89 -7.04 -18.49 27.23
N LYS A 90 -6.13 -18.86 26.32
CA LYS A 90 -5.17 -19.97 26.54
C LYS A 90 -4.25 -19.72 27.74
N ALA A 91 -3.93 -18.47 28.04
CA ALA A 91 -3.13 -18.08 29.19
C ALA A 91 -3.95 -17.85 30.48
N GLY A 92 -5.27 -18.08 30.45
CA GLY A 92 -6.16 -17.82 31.60
C GLY A 92 -6.43 -16.34 31.88
N MET A 93 -6.13 -15.45 30.92
CA MET A 93 -6.43 -14.02 30.98
C MET A 93 -7.81 -13.71 30.39
N ALA A 94 -8.44 -12.62 30.86
CA ALA A 94 -9.69 -12.13 30.30
C ALA A 94 -9.51 -11.63 28.85
N THR A 95 -10.53 -11.81 28.02
CA THR A 95 -10.58 -11.30 26.64
C THR A 95 -10.61 -9.78 26.63
N MET A 96 -9.97 -9.17 25.63
CA MET A 96 -10.17 -7.76 25.29
C MET A 96 -11.59 -7.56 24.78
N ASP A 97 -12.26 -6.56 25.32
CA ASP A 97 -13.60 -6.15 24.92
C ASP A 97 -13.66 -4.62 24.77
N LYS A 98 -14.33 -4.15 23.72
CA LYS A 98 -14.59 -2.73 23.44
C LYS A 98 -15.49 -2.08 24.49
N THR A 99 -16.35 -2.85 25.14
CA THR A 99 -17.29 -2.30 26.13
C THR A 99 -16.65 -2.01 27.47
N LEU A 100 -15.48 -2.59 27.74
CA LEU A 100 -14.75 -2.37 28.97
C LEU A 100 -14.13 -0.97 28.99
N ARG A 101 -14.30 -0.28 30.12
CA ARG A 101 -13.77 1.07 30.35
C ARG A 101 -12.22 1.13 30.30
N THR A 102 -11.55 -0.02 30.24
CA THR A 102 -10.09 -0.10 30.12
C THR A 102 -9.59 0.41 28.78
N GLY A 103 -10.40 0.37 27.71
CA GLY A 103 -10.00 0.85 26.38
C GLY A 103 -8.87 0.03 25.74
N GLU A 104 -8.57 -1.16 26.28
CA GLU A 104 -7.45 -1.99 25.83
C GLU A 104 -7.58 -2.41 24.37
N GLN A 105 -8.80 -2.76 23.94
CA GLN A 105 -9.04 -3.16 22.56
C GLN A 105 -8.84 -1.98 21.60
N GLU A 106 -9.33 -0.78 21.94
CA GLU A 106 -9.14 0.41 21.09
C GLU A 106 -7.65 0.77 20.96
N ALA A 107 -6.91 0.73 22.06
CA ALA A 107 -5.46 0.97 22.06
C ALA A 107 -4.70 -0.08 21.23
N PHE A 108 -5.18 -1.33 21.22
CA PHE A 108 -4.62 -2.39 20.39
C PHE A 108 -4.93 -2.17 18.90
N GLU A 109 -6.19 -1.94 18.54
CA GLU A 109 -6.65 -1.72 17.16
C GLU A 109 -6.01 -0.49 16.51
N LYS A 110 -5.76 0.58 17.29
CA LYS A 110 -5.12 1.81 16.80
C LYS A 110 -3.76 1.57 16.14
N LYS A 111 -3.05 0.50 16.54
CA LYS A 111 -1.77 0.09 15.93
C LYS A 111 -1.92 -0.39 14.49
N PHE A 112 -3.13 -0.80 14.09
CA PHE A 112 -3.45 -1.31 12.76
C PHE A 112 -4.04 -0.22 11.87
N TYR A 113 -4.83 0.71 12.42
CA TYR A 113 -5.48 1.79 11.65
C TYR A 113 -4.51 2.82 11.06
N ILE A 114 -3.32 2.97 11.64
CA ILE A 114 -2.26 3.84 11.13
C ILE A 114 -1.12 2.95 10.66
N PRO A 115 -1.26 2.26 9.50
CA PRO A 115 -0.14 1.55 8.94
C PRO A 115 0.98 2.55 8.61
N GLY A 116 2.23 2.13 8.79
CA GLY A 116 3.35 2.89 8.26
C GLY A 116 3.26 3.01 6.74
N ASP A 117 3.90 4.04 6.19
CA ASP A 117 3.83 4.38 4.75
C ASP A 117 4.13 3.18 3.84
N ASP A 118 5.07 2.31 4.21
CA ASP A 118 5.45 1.14 3.41
C ASP A 118 4.30 0.12 3.26
N LYS A 119 3.57 -0.16 4.35
CA LYS A 119 2.41 -1.07 4.30
C LYS A 119 1.25 -0.43 3.54
N ALA A 120 1.07 0.87 3.67
CA ALA A 120 0.06 1.58 2.91
C ALA A 120 0.35 1.49 1.40
N LYS A 121 1.61 1.72 1.01
CA LYS A 121 2.09 1.55 -0.37
C LYS A 121 1.88 0.14 -0.90
N GLU A 122 2.22 -0.89 -0.11
CA GLU A 122 2.01 -2.29 -0.50
C GLU A 122 0.53 -2.59 -0.81
N ILE A 123 -0.39 -2.19 0.07
CA ILE A 123 -1.83 -2.40 -0.15
C ILE A 123 -2.31 -1.62 -1.37
N VAL A 124 -1.90 -0.36 -1.51
CA VAL A 124 -2.29 0.49 -2.64
C VAL A 124 -1.73 -0.05 -3.96
N ALA A 125 -0.50 -0.56 -3.98
CA ALA A 125 0.12 -1.15 -5.17
C ALA A 125 -0.65 -2.39 -5.68
N ILE A 126 -1.26 -3.16 -4.79
CA ILE A 126 -2.15 -4.28 -5.16
C ILE A 126 -3.47 -3.76 -5.74
N LEU A 127 -4.04 -2.71 -5.15
CA LEU A 127 -5.35 -2.19 -5.58
C LEU A 127 -5.27 -1.36 -6.87
N TYR A 128 -4.19 -0.61 -7.06
CA TYR A 128 -4.01 0.34 -8.15
C TYR A 128 -3.10 -0.22 -9.24
N MET A 129 -3.67 -0.58 -10.39
CA MET A 129 -2.92 -1.19 -11.49
C MET A 129 -2.28 -0.17 -12.44
N GLY A 130 -2.77 1.08 -12.46
CA GLY A 130 -2.20 2.18 -13.23
C GLY A 130 -3.27 2.95 -14.00
N ILE A 131 -2.83 3.87 -14.87
CA ILE A 131 -3.71 4.61 -15.77
C ILE A 131 -3.87 3.83 -17.08
N GLU A 132 -5.12 3.55 -17.47
CA GLU A 132 -5.45 2.88 -18.74
C GLU A 132 -5.45 3.87 -19.90
N THR A 133 -6.05 5.03 -19.67
CA THR A 133 -6.26 6.05 -20.69
C THR A 133 -6.23 7.40 -20.00
N GLU A 134 -5.20 8.17 -20.31
CA GLU A 134 -5.12 9.58 -19.94
C GLU A 134 -5.84 10.42 -20.98
N PHE A 135 -6.84 11.19 -20.55
CA PHE A 135 -7.48 12.15 -21.44
C PHE A 135 -6.63 13.42 -21.49
N GLY A 136 -6.61 14.13 -22.62
CA GLY A 136 -6.09 15.51 -22.69
C GLY A 136 -4.57 15.72 -22.69
N VAL A 137 -3.77 14.68 -22.94
CA VAL A 137 -2.29 14.77 -22.98
C VAL A 137 -1.74 15.40 -24.28
N ASP A 138 -2.55 15.53 -25.34
CA ASP A 138 -2.13 16.18 -26.61
C ASP A 138 -2.08 17.73 -26.56
N ARG A 139 -1.91 18.33 -25.39
CA ARG A 139 -1.69 19.78 -25.25
C ARG A 139 -0.32 20.03 -24.63
N ASP A 140 0.55 20.72 -25.37
CA ASP A 140 1.80 21.27 -24.86
C ASP A 140 1.54 22.09 -23.58
N GLN A 141 1.74 21.48 -22.41
CA GLN A 141 1.68 22.18 -21.14
C GLN A 141 3.05 22.78 -20.82
N PRO A 142 3.15 24.06 -20.45
CA PRO A 142 4.40 24.61 -19.92
C PRO A 142 4.71 23.96 -18.56
N ALA A 143 5.99 23.71 -18.31
CA ALA A 143 6.49 23.08 -17.08
C ALA A 143 5.93 23.77 -15.82
N GLN A 144 5.28 23.01 -14.95
CA GLN A 144 4.75 23.53 -13.68
C GLN A 144 5.83 23.55 -12.60
N ALA A 145 5.78 24.57 -11.74
CA ALA A 145 6.66 24.74 -10.59
C ALA A 145 6.20 23.88 -9.40
N GLU A 146 7.17 23.35 -8.64
CA GLU A 146 6.97 22.48 -7.49
C GLU A 146 6.15 23.17 -6.38
N THR A 147 4.99 22.60 -6.04
CA THR A 147 4.18 23.02 -4.88
C THR A 147 4.50 22.17 -3.67
N THR A 148 4.49 22.79 -2.48
CA THR A 148 4.71 22.10 -1.20
C THR A 148 3.62 21.08 -0.89
N ASP A 149 4.05 19.87 -0.55
CA ASP A 149 3.19 18.69 -0.43
C ASP A 149 2.41 18.67 0.90
N THR A 150 1.11 18.96 0.82
CA THR A 150 0.15 18.86 1.93
C THR A 150 -0.79 17.65 1.79
N LYS A 151 -0.52 16.74 0.84
CA LYS A 151 -1.45 15.65 0.50
C LYS A 151 -1.56 14.61 1.62
N PRO A 152 -2.73 13.99 1.83
CA PRO A 152 -2.91 12.86 2.75
C PRO A 152 -2.13 11.62 2.30
N VAL A 153 -1.80 10.73 3.26
CA VAL A 153 -0.92 9.55 3.05
C VAL A 153 -1.36 8.66 1.87
N LEU A 154 -2.66 8.42 1.73
CA LEU A 154 -3.20 7.60 0.64
C LEU A 154 -2.92 8.20 -0.74
N GLU A 155 -3.07 9.52 -0.89
CA GLU A 155 -2.81 10.20 -2.16
C GLU A 155 -1.32 10.18 -2.50
N ARG A 156 -0.44 10.38 -1.51
CA ARG A 156 1.02 10.24 -1.72
C ARG A 156 1.39 8.82 -2.14
N ALA A 157 0.82 7.81 -1.50
CA ALA A 157 1.08 6.41 -1.86
C ALA A 157 0.65 6.10 -3.30
N MET A 158 -0.50 6.60 -3.74
CA MET A 158 -0.96 6.44 -5.12
C MET A 158 -0.04 7.13 -6.13
N GLU A 159 0.44 8.35 -5.83
CA GLU A 159 1.37 9.07 -6.69
C GLU A 159 2.73 8.37 -6.79
N THR A 160 3.30 7.92 -5.66
CA THR A 160 4.57 7.17 -5.69
C THR A 160 4.44 5.88 -6.51
N VAL A 161 3.35 5.13 -6.35
CA VAL A 161 3.13 3.90 -7.15
C VAL A 161 2.96 4.22 -8.63
N GLN A 162 2.30 5.33 -8.96
CA GLN A 162 2.18 5.78 -10.36
C GLN A 162 3.55 6.16 -10.95
N GLU A 163 4.36 6.92 -10.22
CA GLU A 163 5.71 7.30 -10.65
C GLU A 163 6.62 6.07 -10.85
N GLU A 164 6.53 5.07 -9.96
CA GLU A 164 7.27 3.80 -10.11
C GLU A 164 6.84 3.02 -11.35
N LYS A 165 5.56 3.08 -11.73
CA LYS A 165 5.03 2.43 -12.94
C LYS A 165 5.41 3.17 -14.22
N ASP A 166 5.31 4.50 -14.21
CA ASP A 166 5.61 5.34 -15.37
C ASP A 166 7.11 5.43 -15.66
N SER A 167 7.95 5.35 -14.62
CA SER A 167 9.40 5.29 -14.78
C SER A 167 9.92 3.96 -15.32
N GLY A 168 9.03 2.96 -15.54
CA GLY A 168 9.41 1.67 -16.11
C GLY A 168 10.47 0.93 -15.29
N VAL A 169 10.61 1.24 -13.99
CA VAL A 169 11.52 0.54 -13.09
C VAL A 169 10.89 -0.81 -12.77
N SER A 170 11.08 -1.74 -13.69
CA SER A 170 10.88 -3.16 -13.47
C SER A 170 11.67 -3.56 -12.22
N THR A 171 10.97 -3.77 -11.11
CA THR A 171 11.52 -4.44 -9.93
C THR A 171 11.63 -5.93 -10.23
N GLU A 172 12.44 -6.27 -11.23
CA GLU A 172 13.04 -7.59 -11.25
C GLU A 172 13.85 -7.74 -9.96
N PRO A 173 13.82 -8.92 -9.31
CA PRO A 173 14.65 -9.16 -8.14
C PRO A 173 16.09 -8.99 -8.58
N LYS A 174 16.74 -7.91 -8.12
CA LYS A 174 18.18 -7.73 -8.28
C LYS A 174 18.88 -8.93 -7.63
N THR A 175 19.21 -9.93 -8.44
CA THR A 175 20.33 -10.82 -8.19
C THR A 175 21.55 -9.94 -8.07
N SER A 176 21.87 -9.56 -6.84
CA SER A 176 23.11 -8.88 -6.51
C SER A 176 24.25 -9.87 -6.78
N PRO A 177 25.27 -9.50 -7.58
CA PRO A 177 26.32 -10.43 -7.99
C PRO A 177 27.40 -10.68 -6.91
N ASP A 178 27.24 -10.14 -5.70
CA ASP A 178 28.25 -10.24 -4.63
C ASP A 178 27.74 -11.05 -3.44
N ALA A 179 27.49 -12.34 -3.67
CA ALA A 179 27.32 -13.29 -2.56
C ALA A 179 28.64 -13.35 -1.78
N LEU A 180 28.60 -12.98 -0.50
CA LEU A 180 29.75 -13.07 0.39
C LEU A 180 29.98 -14.55 0.71
N GLY A 181 31.13 -15.09 0.33
CA GLY A 181 31.55 -16.45 0.69
C GLY A 181 32.18 -16.51 2.09
N CYS A 182 32.00 -17.62 2.79
CA CYS A 182 32.71 -17.86 4.05
C CYS A 182 34.17 -18.28 3.78
N ASN A 183 35.13 -17.62 4.42
CA ASN A 183 36.56 -17.92 4.26
C ASN A 183 37.08 -19.05 5.18
N PHE A 184 36.21 -19.83 5.84
CA PHE A 184 36.65 -20.91 6.72
C PHE A 184 37.02 -22.17 5.93
N PRO A 185 38.14 -22.85 6.23
CA PRO A 185 38.59 -24.02 5.46
C PRO A 185 37.51 -25.10 5.39
N GLY A 186 37.08 -25.45 4.17
CA GLY A 186 36.06 -26.48 3.92
C GLY A 186 34.61 -26.00 4.07
N CYS A 187 34.35 -24.73 4.39
CA CYS A 187 33.00 -24.20 4.47
C CYS A 187 32.51 -23.71 3.09
N LYS A 188 31.32 -24.17 2.68
CA LYS A 188 30.67 -23.79 1.41
C LYS A 188 29.53 -22.77 1.58
N PHE A 189 29.41 -22.13 2.74
CA PHE A 189 28.32 -21.21 3.02
C PHE A 189 28.52 -19.87 2.30
N THR A 190 27.45 -19.38 1.66
CA THR A 190 27.37 -18.07 1.00
C THR A 190 26.19 -17.30 1.54
N SER A 191 26.34 -15.98 1.71
CA SER A 191 25.28 -15.10 2.19
C SER A 191 25.27 -13.80 1.39
N ASP A 192 24.08 -13.39 1.00
CA ASP A 192 23.68 -12.15 0.37
C ASP A 192 23.68 -10.95 1.35
N SER A 193 23.74 -11.20 2.66
CA SER A 193 23.85 -10.15 3.68
C SER A 193 25.12 -10.29 4.55
N LYS A 194 25.72 -9.14 4.91
CA LYS A 194 26.83 -9.08 5.90
C LYS A 194 26.40 -9.62 7.26
N THR A 195 25.15 -9.38 7.65
CA THR A 195 24.57 -9.86 8.93
C THR A 195 24.48 -11.39 8.96
N GLY A 196 24.02 -12.01 7.88
CA GLY A 196 24.00 -13.48 7.74
C GLY A 196 25.40 -14.08 7.79
N MET A 197 26.36 -13.45 7.12
CA MET A 197 27.77 -13.87 7.16
C MET A 197 28.38 -13.76 8.58
N MET A 198 28.07 -12.68 9.31
CA MET A 198 28.53 -12.50 10.69
C MET A 198 27.93 -13.52 11.66
N SER A 199 26.67 -13.90 11.47
CA SER A 199 26.03 -14.97 12.26
C SER A 199 26.71 -16.32 11.99
N HIS A 200 26.89 -16.66 10.71
CA HIS A 200 27.53 -17.91 10.29
C HIS A 200 28.98 -18.05 10.82
N LYS A 201 29.77 -16.97 10.81
CA LYS A 201 31.15 -16.98 11.34
C LYS A 201 31.22 -17.38 12.82
N ARG A 202 30.15 -17.19 13.60
CA ARG A 202 30.10 -17.62 15.02
C ARG A 202 30.07 -19.14 15.17
N SER A 203 29.58 -19.86 14.17
CA SER A 203 29.54 -21.34 14.17
C SER A 203 30.91 -21.98 13.99
N HIS A 204 31.90 -21.23 13.50
CA HIS A 204 33.29 -21.67 13.38
C HIS A 204 34.13 -21.40 14.63
N ARG A 205 33.55 -20.77 15.66
CA ARG A 205 34.27 -20.48 16.90
C ARG A 205 34.42 -21.77 17.70
N LYS A 206 35.65 -22.25 17.84
CA LYS A 206 35.97 -23.45 18.63
C LYS A 206 35.57 -23.23 20.11
N PRO A 207 35.16 -24.29 20.83
CA PRO A 207 34.71 -24.19 22.23
C PRO A 207 35.81 -23.77 23.23
N GLU A 208 37.08 -23.68 22.82
CA GLU A 208 38.20 -23.36 23.73
C GLU A 208 38.31 -21.88 24.11
N ASP A 209 37.62 -20.97 23.40
CA ASP A 209 37.59 -19.52 23.72
C ASP A 209 36.40 -19.11 24.62
N LYS A 210 35.67 -20.06 25.23
CA LYS A 210 34.57 -19.79 26.18
C LYS A 210 35.00 -19.83 27.65
N LYS A 211 36.22 -19.40 27.97
CA LYS A 211 36.65 -19.21 29.35
C LYS A 211 36.75 -17.73 29.73
N ASP A 212 36.19 -17.47 30.90
CA ASP A 212 36.40 -16.32 31.77
C ASP A 212 35.61 -15.04 31.45
N LYS A 213 34.30 -15.12 31.76
CA LYS A 213 33.58 -14.02 32.43
C LYS A 213 32.60 -14.62 33.44
N GLU A 214 33.14 -14.99 34.59
CA GLU A 214 32.45 -14.84 35.88
C GLU A 214 32.66 -13.41 36.36
#